data_AF-A0A800HAV6-F1
#
_entry.id   AF-A0A800HAV6-F1
#
_cell.length_a   1.000
_cell.length_b   1.000
_cell.length_c   1.000
_cell.angle_alpha   90.00
_cell.angle_beta   90.00
_cell.angle_gamma   90.00
#
_symmetry.space_group_name_H-M   'P 1'
#
loop_
_entity.id
_entity.type
_entity.pdbx_description
1 polymer ?
#
loop_
_entity_poly.entity_id
_entity_poly.type
_entity_poly.pdbx_seq_one_letter_code
_entity_poly.pdbx_strand_id
1 'polypeptide(L)'
;MFNKIVLDIIPPTLFGLMLFFVLLTPVLAIENNLTLDIIDSFEKDQPQDKWFAIDKVQHFSYSCLVSLGIQYVLVNKMGKDETSALPVSLGMSFTAGITKEIQDSKSKNGFFSRKDLIANTMGIVFSMIIISLPSSN
;
A
#
# COMPACT_ATOMS: atom_id res chain seq x y z
N MET A 1 -17.80 26.28 -15.48
CA MET A 1 -17.19 27.31 -14.61
C MET A 1 -17.04 26.86 -13.16
N PHE A 2 -17.91 25.97 -12.64
CA PHE A 2 -17.82 25.41 -11.28
C PHE A 2 -16.65 24.42 -11.04
N ASN A 3 -16.18 23.70 -12.06
CA ASN A 3 -15.12 22.70 -11.89
C ASN A 3 -13.72 23.28 -11.64
N LYS A 4 -13.49 24.58 -11.88
CA LYS A 4 -12.21 25.23 -11.56
C LYS A 4 -12.11 25.66 -10.09
N ILE A 5 -13.23 25.98 -9.44
CA ILE A 5 -13.23 26.56 -8.08
C ILE A 5 -12.88 25.50 -7.02
N VAL A 6 -13.32 24.25 -7.20
CA VAL A 6 -13.05 23.17 -6.23
C VAL A 6 -11.57 22.75 -6.26
N LEU A 7 -10.90 22.86 -7.40
CA LEU A 7 -9.49 22.49 -7.58
C LEU A 7 -8.50 23.54 -7.02
N ASP A 8 -8.94 24.78 -6.78
CA ASP A 8 -8.10 25.85 -6.25
C ASP A 8 -8.20 26.01 -4.71
N ILE A 9 -9.17 25.35 -4.06
CA ILE A 9 -9.41 25.49 -2.60
C ILE A 9 -8.50 24.58 -1.77
N ILE A 10 -7.95 23.51 -2.36
CA ILE A 10 -7.02 22.61 -1.70
C ILE A 10 -5.77 22.58 -2.57
N PRO A 11 -4.69 23.32 -2.22
CA PRO A 11 -3.47 23.27 -3.01
C PRO A 11 -3.02 21.80 -3.13
N PRO A 12 -2.46 21.38 -4.28
CA PRO A 12 -2.07 19.97 -4.51
C PRO A 12 -1.21 19.37 -3.39
N THR A 13 -0.45 20.24 -2.70
CA THR A 13 0.33 19.92 -1.50
C THR A 13 -0.52 19.50 -0.30
N LEU A 14 -1.67 20.15 -0.09
CA LEU A 14 -2.61 19.88 1.00
C LEU A 14 -3.42 18.61 0.75
N PHE A 15 -3.73 18.29 -0.52
CA PHE A 15 -4.36 17.03 -0.92
C PHE A 15 -3.42 15.84 -0.71
N GLY A 16 -2.14 16.00 -1.08
CA GLY A 16 -1.09 15.01 -0.78
C GLY A 16 -0.93 14.78 0.73
N LEU A 17 -0.98 15.85 1.52
CA LEU A 17 -0.97 15.80 2.99
C LEU A 17 -2.21 15.09 3.56
N MET A 18 -3.41 15.36 3.03
CA MET A 18 -4.62 14.62 3.43
C MET A 18 -4.51 13.14 3.09
N LEU A 19 -4.05 12.78 1.89
CA LEU A 19 -3.86 11.38 1.50
C LEU A 19 -2.82 10.68 2.38
N PHE A 20 -1.73 11.38 2.71
CA PHE A 20 -0.70 10.93 3.65
C PHE A 20 -1.29 10.70 5.05
N PHE A 21 -2.06 11.63 5.59
CA PHE A 21 -2.72 11.47 6.90
C PHE A 21 -3.77 10.36 6.90
N VAL A 22 -4.57 10.20 5.83
CA VAL A 22 -5.55 9.11 5.69
C VAL A 22 -4.88 7.74 5.60
N LEU A 23 -3.66 7.66 5.06
CA LEU A 23 -2.84 6.44 5.05
C LEU A 23 -2.03 6.23 6.35
N LEU A 24 -1.80 7.28 7.15
CA LEU A 24 -1.07 7.25 8.43
C LEU A 24 -1.94 7.09 9.67
N THR A 25 -3.25 7.28 9.57
CA THR A 25 -4.17 6.99 10.69
C THR A 25 -3.97 5.58 11.27
N PRO A 26 -3.69 4.50 10.50
CA PRO A 26 -3.36 3.21 11.11
C PRO A 26 -1.94 3.15 11.71
N VAL A 27 -0.98 3.96 11.23
CA VAL A 27 0.42 3.99 11.71
C VAL A 27 0.54 4.58 13.11
N LEU A 28 -0.33 5.53 13.49
CA LEU A 28 -0.30 6.15 14.82
C LEU A 28 -0.97 5.31 15.92
N ALA A 29 -1.66 4.22 15.57
CA ALA A 29 -2.31 3.30 16.51
C ALA A 29 -1.42 2.10 16.90
N ILE A 30 -0.11 2.23 16.73
CA ILE A 30 0.88 1.19 17.05
C ILE A 30 1.17 1.23 18.57
N GLU A 31 0.70 0.20 19.30
CA GLU A 31 1.09 -0.07 20.68
C GLU A 31 2.52 -0.64 20.76
N ASN A 32 3.20 -0.39 21.89
CA ASN A 32 4.63 -0.69 22.11
C ASN A 32 5.01 -2.20 22.07
N ASN A 33 4.05 -3.13 22.03
CA ASN A 33 4.32 -4.58 21.99
C ASN A 33 4.32 -5.18 20.56
N LEU A 34 4.26 -4.32 19.54
CA LEU A 34 4.13 -4.69 18.12
C LEU A 34 5.08 -5.82 17.66
N THR A 35 6.34 -5.77 18.07
CA THR A 35 7.37 -6.70 17.59
C THR A 35 7.13 -8.14 18.03
N LEU A 36 6.60 -8.37 19.24
CA LEU A 36 6.31 -9.71 19.73
C LEU A 36 5.05 -10.28 19.08
N ASP A 37 4.01 -9.46 18.93
CA ASP A 37 2.76 -9.86 18.29
C ASP A 37 2.96 -10.19 16.80
N ILE A 38 3.82 -9.43 16.11
CA ILE A 38 4.20 -9.73 14.72
C ILE A 38 4.91 -11.08 14.62
N ILE A 39 5.88 -11.37 15.49
CA ILE A 39 6.65 -12.62 15.43
C ILE A 39 5.75 -13.84 15.72
N ASP A 40 4.89 -13.76 16.74
CA ASP A 40 3.96 -14.83 17.10
C ASP A 40 2.91 -15.06 15.99
N SER A 41 2.40 -13.98 15.41
CA SER A 41 1.44 -14.04 14.30
C SER A 41 2.06 -14.54 12.99
N PHE A 42 3.36 -14.27 12.76
CA PHE A 42 4.07 -14.96 11.71
C PHE A 42 4.07 -16.46 11.98
N GLU A 43 4.46 -16.95 13.15
CA GLU A 43 4.68 -18.39 13.40
C GLU A 43 3.40 -19.25 13.26
N LYS A 44 2.23 -18.65 13.49
CA LYS A 44 0.95 -19.37 13.54
C LYS A 44 0.28 -19.49 12.15
N ASP A 45 0.62 -20.53 11.39
CA ASP A 45 -0.05 -20.82 10.11
C ASP A 45 -1.52 -21.25 10.36
N GLN A 46 -2.48 -20.49 9.83
CA GLN A 46 -3.90 -20.70 10.11
C GLN A 46 -4.53 -21.71 9.14
N PRO A 47 -5.23 -22.75 9.63
CA PRO A 47 -5.76 -23.84 8.80
C PRO A 47 -6.88 -23.43 7.82
N GLN A 48 -7.44 -22.23 7.94
CA GLN A 48 -8.54 -21.75 7.06
C GLN A 48 -8.09 -20.80 5.93
N ASP A 49 -6.83 -20.33 5.94
CA ASP A 49 -6.36 -19.40 4.92
C ASP A 49 -6.08 -20.13 3.60
N LYS A 50 -6.76 -19.74 2.52
CA LYS A 50 -6.67 -20.41 1.21
C LYS A 50 -5.76 -19.62 0.28
N TRP A 51 -4.93 -20.33 -0.48
CA TRP A 51 -4.08 -19.72 -1.51
C TRP A 51 -4.88 -19.14 -2.70
N PHE A 52 -6.07 -19.67 -2.96
CA PHE A 52 -6.93 -19.25 -4.07
C PHE A 52 -8.26 -18.76 -3.52
N ALA A 53 -8.27 -17.52 -3.07
CA ALA A 53 -9.47 -16.84 -2.61
C ALA A 53 -9.46 -15.37 -3.07
N ILE A 54 -10.65 -14.75 -3.05
CA ILE A 54 -10.87 -13.39 -3.55
C ILE A 54 -10.07 -12.35 -2.76
N ASP A 55 -9.82 -12.62 -1.47
CA ASP A 55 -8.92 -11.87 -0.60
C ASP A 55 -7.53 -11.74 -1.24
N LYS A 56 -6.91 -12.83 -1.70
CA LYS A 56 -5.56 -12.79 -2.30
C LYS A 56 -5.50 -11.90 -3.54
N VAL A 57 -6.56 -11.92 -4.35
CA VAL A 57 -6.69 -11.01 -5.50
C VAL A 57 -6.83 -9.56 -5.05
N GLN A 58 -7.55 -9.29 -3.95
CA GLN A 58 -7.65 -7.95 -3.38
C GLN A 58 -6.32 -7.45 -2.83
N HIS A 59 -5.54 -8.26 -2.11
CA HIS A 59 -4.21 -7.89 -1.60
C HIS A 59 -3.23 -7.62 -2.76
N PHE A 60 -3.21 -8.49 -3.78
CA PHE A 60 -2.46 -8.26 -5.00
C PHE A 60 -2.86 -6.96 -5.71
N SER A 61 -4.16 -6.75 -5.93
CA SER A 61 -4.65 -5.59 -6.67
C SER A 61 -4.42 -4.28 -5.92
N TYR A 62 -4.66 -4.28 -4.61
CA TYR A 62 -4.44 -3.13 -3.73
C TYR A 62 -2.98 -2.67 -3.77
N SER A 63 -2.05 -3.58 -3.50
CA SER A 63 -0.62 -3.27 -3.49
C SER A 63 -0.10 -2.82 -4.87
N CYS A 64 -0.56 -3.46 -5.95
CA CYS A 64 -0.21 -3.04 -7.31
C CYS A 64 -0.71 -1.62 -7.62
N LEU A 65 -1.98 -1.33 -7.34
CA LEU A 65 -2.59 -0.03 -7.65
C LEU A 65 -2.03 1.10 -6.76
N VAL A 66 -1.74 0.81 -5.49
CA VAL A 66 -1.08 1.77 -4.59
C VAL A 66 0.32 2.12 -5.10
N SER A 67 1.13 1.13 -5.50
CA SER A 67 2.44 1.39 -6.09
C SER A 67 2.35 2.23 -7.36
N LEU A 68 1.46 1.88 -8.29
CA LEU A 68 1.26 2.64 -9.53
C LEU A 68 0.75 4.06 -9.26
N GLY A 69 -0.20 4.22 -8.34
CA GLY A 69 -0.77 5.52 -7.98
C GLY A 69 0.27 6.45 -7.36
N ILE A 70 1.09 5.94 -6.44
CA ILE A 70 2.17 6.71 -5.83
C ILE A 70 3.22 7.07 -6.89
N GLN A 71 3.64 6.12 -7.73
CA GLN A 71 4.56 6.39 -8.83
C GLN A 71 4.04 7.53 -9.72
N TYR A 72 2.76 7.45 -10.11
CA TYR A 72 2.14 8.47 -10.95
C TYR A 72 2.17 9.86 -10.28
N VAL A 73 1.82 9.95 -8.99
CA VAL A 73 1.85 11.23 -8.25
C VAL A 73 3.28 11.77 -8.14
N LEU A 74 4.25 10.93 -7.78
CA LEU A 74 5.64 11.35 -7.64
C LEU A 74 6.21 11.89 -8.95
N VAL A 75 5.97 11.20 -10.07
CA VAL A 75 6.52 11.59 -11.38
C VAL A 75 5.73 12.75 -11.98
N ASN A 76 4.41 12.63 -12.09
CA ASN A 76 3.59 13.55 -12.88
C ASN A 76 3.09 14.77 -12.10
N LYS A 77 3.09 14.72 -10.76
CA LYS A 77 2.62 15.83 -9.91
C LYS A 77 3.73 16.45 -9.09
N MET A 78 4.76 15.70 -8.72
CA MET A 78 5.89 16.20 -7.94
C MET A 78 7.18 16.37 -8.75
N GLY A 79 7.18 16.00 -10.04
CA GLY A 79 8.31 16.20 -10.94
C GLY A 79 9.55 15.38 -10.57
N LYS A 80 9.39 14.28 -9.83
CA LYS A 80 10.49 13.34 -9.57
C LYS A 80 10.80 12.54 -10.83
N ASP A 81 12.06 12.16 -10.98
CA ASP A 81 12.44 11.19 -11.99
C ASP A 81 11.87 9.81 -11.66
N GLU A 82 11.57 9.03 -12.69
CA GLU A 82 10.96 7.70 -12.55
C GLU A 82 11.82 6.76 -11.70
N THR A 83 13.16 6.89 -11.80
CA THR A 83 14.13 6.03 -11.12
C THR A 83 14.16 6.28 -9.62
N SER A 84 14.05 7.53 -9.18
CA SER A 84 13.99 7.91 -7.76
C SER A 84 12.60 7.75 -7.17
N ALA A 85 11.55 7.85 -7.98
CA ALA A 85 10.18 7.60 -7.55
C ALA A 85 9.90 6.11 -7.30
N LEU A 86 10.55 5.22 -8.06
CA LEU A 86 10.34 3.77 -7.99
C LEU A 86 10.56 3.17 -6.59
N PRO A 87 11.72 3.33 -5.91
CA PRO A 87 11.91 2.76 -4.59
C PRO A 87 10.93 3.34 -3.56
N VAL A 88 10.52 4.60 -3.71
CA VAL A 88 9.56 5.25 -2.81
C VAL A 88 8.15 4.68 -3.00
N SER A 89 7.71 4.51 -4.24
CA SER A 89 6.37 3.99 -4.56
C SER A 89 6.20 2.53 -4.14
N LEU A 90 7.23 1.70 -4.37
CA LEU A 90 7.25 0.31 -3.90
C LEU A 90 7.31 0.23 -2.37
N GLY A 91 8.16 1.04 -1.72
CA GLY A 91 8.31 1.05 -0.26
C GLY A 91 7.05 1.51 0.48
N MET A 92 6.36 2.53 -0.05
CA MET A 92 5.08 2.98 0.52
C MET A 92 3.99 1.92 0.39
N SER A 93 3.88 1.25 -0.77
CA SER A 93 2.93 0.15 -0.95
C SER A 93 3.23 -1.04 -0.04
N PHE A 94 4.51 -1.40 0.11
CA PHE A 94 4.95 -2.45 1.03
C PHE A 94 4.55 -2.15 2.48
N THR A 95 4.82 -0.93 2.92
CA THR A 95 4.47 -0.47 4.26
C THR A 95 2.96 -0.47 4.47
N ALA A 96 2.19 -0.03 3.49
CA ALA A 96 0.73 -0.08 3.52
C ALA A 96 0.19 -1.52 3.61
N GLY A 97 0.78 -2.45 2.85
CA GLY A 97 0.45 -3.87 2.89
C GLY A 97 0.69 -4.49 4.27
N ILE A 98 1.89 -4.30 4.85
CA ILE A 98 2.20 -4.79 6.20
C ILE A 98 1.27 -4.17 7.24
N THR A 99 1.04 -2.87 7.15
CA THR A 99 0.18 -2.15 8.11
C THR A 99 -1.25 -2.68 8.08
N LYS A 100 -1.76 -3.03 6.89
CA LYS A 100 -3.06 -3.68 6.74
C LYS A 100 -3.11 -5.03 7.46
N GLU A 101 -2.12 -5.90 7.24
CA GLU A 101 -2.08 -7.23 7.89
C GLU A 101 -2.04 -7.12 9.43
N ILE A 102 -1.25 -6.15 9.95
CA ILE A 102 -1.18 -5.87 11.39
C ILE A 102 -2.53 -5.37 11.92
N GLN A 103 -3.21 -4.53 11.16
CA GLN A 103 -4.53 -4.02 11.55
C GLN A 103 -5.56 -5.15 11.55
N ASP A 104 -5.53 -6.02 10.54
CA ASP A 104 -6.41 -7.16 10.44
C ASP A 104 -6.17 -8.16 11.59
N SER A 105 -4.92 -8.39 11.99
CA SER A 105 -4.60 -9.26 13.14
C SER A 105 -5.08 -8.72 14.50
N LYS A 106 -5.33 -7.41 14.62
CA LYS A 106 -5.89 -6.79 15.83
C LYS A 106 -7.42 -6.88 15.89
N SER A 107 -8.09 -7.29 14.80
CA SER A 107 -9.54 -7.44 14.75
C SER A 107 -10.00 -8.69 15.50
N LYS A 108 -11.21 -8.65 16.09
CA LYS A 108 -11.77 -9.72 16.94
C LYS A 108 -11.72 -11.13 16.34
N ASN A 109 -11.75 -11.23 15.01
CA ASN A 109 -11.67 -12.49 14.24
C ASN A 109 -10.63 -12.43 13.11
N GLY A 110 -9.82 -11.39 13.05
CA GLY A 110 -8.82 -11.23 12.01
C GLY A 110 -7.49 -11.85 12.42
N PHE A 111 -6.66 -12.16 11.43
CA PHE A 111 -5.36 -12.79 11.63
C PHE A 111 -4.36 -12.22 10.65
N PHE A 112 -3.08 -12.30 11.01
CA PHE A 112 -2.00 -11.96 10.09
C PHE A 112 -1.84 -13.11 9.08
N SER A 113 -2.04 -12.86 7.79
CA SER A 113 -1.84 -13.89 6.77
C SER A 113 -0.50 -13.72 6.06
N ARG A 114 0.35 -14.75 6.16
CA ARG A 114 1.55 -14.85 5.33
C ARG A 114 1.21 -14.90 3.84
N LYS A 115 0.08 -15.52 3.48
CA LYS A 115 -0.35 -15.66 2.08
C LYS A 115 -0.81 -14.33 1.52
N ASP A 116 -1.47 -13.49 2.32
CA ASP A 116 -1.80 -12.11 1.95
C ASP A 116 -0.57 -11.22 1.82
N LEU A 117 0.44 -11.40 2.69
CA LEU A 117 1.74 -10.74 2.52
C LEU A 117 2.45 -11.13 1.22
N ILE A 118 2.39 -12.41 0.84
CA ILE A 118 2.90 -12.90 -0.46
C ILE A 118 2.10 -12.28 -1.62
N ALA A 119 0.76 -12.23 -1.51
CA ALA A 119 -0.08 -11.58 -2.51
C ALA A 119 0.25 -10.08 -2.69
N ASN A 120 0.43 -9.36 -1.58
CA ASN A 120 0.90 -7.97 -1.58
C ASN A 120 2.27 -7.84 -2.29
N THR A 121 3.21 -8.73 -1.95
CA THR A 121 4.55 -8.73 -2.56
C THR A 121 4.47 -8.97 -4.07
N MET A 122 3.65 -9.91 -4.53
CA MET A 122 3.42 -10.16 -5.95
C MET A 122 2.85 -8.94 -6.67
N GLY A 123 1.92 -8.21 -6.04
CA GLY A 123 1.35 -6.98 -6.61
C GLY A 123 2.39 -5.86 -6.74
N ILE A 124 3.25 -5.70 -5.73
CA ILE A 124 4.38 -4.75 -5.76
C ILE A 124 5.36 -5.11 -6.89
N VAL A 125 5.77 -6.37 -6.99
CA VAL A 125 6.67 -6.84 -8.07
C VAL A 125 6.02 -6.62 -9.44
N PHE A 126 4.73 -6.92 -9.58
CA PHE A 126 4.01 -6.69 -10.83
C PHE A 126 3.95 -5.21 -11.21
N SER A 127 3.71 -4.33 -10.24
CA SER A 127 3.76 -2.88 -10.47
C SER A 127 5.14 -2.40 -10.88
N MET A 128 6.21 -2.95 -10.29
CA MET A 128 7.59 -2.64 -10.67
C MET A 128 7.85 -3.01 -12.13
N ILE A 129 7.37 -4.17 -12.57
CA ILE A 129 7.47 -4.59 -13.98
C ILE A 129 6.74 -3.57 -14.87
N ILE A 130 5.50 -3.23 -14.56
CA ILE A 130 4.71 -2.25 -15.33
C ILE A 130 5.43 -0.91 -15.44
N ILE A 131 5.95 -0.39 -14.32
CA ILE A 131 6.66 0.90 -14.28
C ILE A 131 7.96 0.83 -15.09
N SER A 132 8.62 -0.32 -15.11
CA SER A 132 9.89 -0.52 -15.81
C SER A 132 9.71 -0.84 -17.31
N LEU A 133 8.47 -1.01 -17.79
CA LEU A 133 8.22 -1.21 -19.21
C LEU A 133 8.57 0.07 -19.97
N PRO A 134 9.28 -0.03 -21.10
CA PRO A 134 9.59 1.12 -21.91
C PRO A 134 8.29 1.75 -22.44
N SER A 135 8.13 3.06 -22.23
CA SER A 135 7.09 3.82 -22.90
C SER A 135 7.33 3.76 -24.41
N SER A 136 6.40 3.21 -25.19
CA SER A 136 6.47 3.28 -26.65
C SER A 136 6.17 4.73 -27.06
N ASN A 137 7.23 5.53 -27.21
CA ASN A 137 7.17 6.84 -27.86
C ASN A 137 6.93 6.68 -29.36
#